data_AF-A0A1Q9K2I7-F1
#
_entry.id   AF-A0A1Q9K2I7-F1
#
_cell.length_a   1.000
_cell.length_b   1.000
_cell.length_c   1.000
_cell.angle_alpha   90.00
_cell.angle_beta   90.00
_cell.angle_gamma   90.00
#
_symmetry.space_group_name_H-M   'P 1'
#
loop_
_entity.id
_entity.type
_entity.pdbx_description
1 polymer ?
#
loop_
_entity_poly.entity_id
_entity_poly.type
_entity_poly.pdbx_seq_one_letter_code
_entity_poly.pdbx_strand_id
1 'polypeptide(L)'
;MSIIKKRFYYGILLCGLFFVMATSCQTEAASIPVKQTISMSSKKKGQVTLIWKKDDSCTGYQLLMSSDKNFKKNTRTRTFGKSVTKATVTGLQSNKTYYAKVRGVRTSSSGKKTYGKYSAVKKCKIK
;
A
#
# COMPACT_ATOMS: atom_id res chain seq x y z
N MET A 1 -7.02 35.46 -55.06
CA MET A 1 -5.99 35.59 -54.02
C MET A 1 -6.59 35.19 -52.67
N SER A 2 -6.39 33.93 -52.28
CA SER A 2 -7.18 33.18 -51.31
C SER A 2 -6.65 33.29 -49.87
N ILE A 3 -6.85 34.43 -49.19
CA ILE A 3 -6.18 34.69 -47.90
C ILE A 3 -7.15 34.70 -46.69
N ILE A 4 -8.47 34.84 -46.89
CA ILE A 4 -9.40 35.04 -45.75
C ILE A 4 -10.04 33.73 -45.24
N LYS A 5 -10.05 32.64 -46.03
CA LYS A 5 -10.71 31.38 -45.63
C LYS A 5 -9.84 30.43 -44.79
N LYS A 6 -8.56 30.73 -44.54
CA LYS A 6 -7.65 29.81 -43.80
C LYS A 6 -7.64 30.00 -42.28
N ARG A 7 -8.07 31.15 -41.74
CA ARG A 7 -8.09 31.40 -40.29
C ARG A 7 -9.30 30.79 -39.58
N PHE A 8 -10.38 30.50 -40.32
CA PHE A 8 -11.59 29.92 -39.75
C PHE A 8 -11.53 28.39 -39.61
N TYR A 9 -10.69 27.72 -40.41
CA TYR A 9 -10.54 26.26 -40.38
C TYR A 9 -9.56 25.73 -39.32
N TYR A 10 -8.65 26.56 -38.79
CA TYR A 10 -7.72 26.15 -37.73
C TYR A 10 -8.26 26.40 -36.30
N GLY A 11 -9.34 27.17 -36.14
CA GLY A 11 -9.97 27.42 -34.84
C GLY A 11 -10.94 26.31 -34.39
N ILE A 12 -11.55 25.60 -35.34
CA ILE A 12 -12.47 24.50 -35.05
C ILE A 12 -11.74 23.16 -34.91
N LEU A 13 -10.56 23.01 -35.51
CA LEU A 13 -9.78 21.77 -35.45
C LEU A 13 -8.96 21.60 -34.17
N LEU A 14 -8.83 22.65 -33.34
CA LEU A 14 -8.09 22.57 -32.06
C LEU A 14 -8.99 22.38 -30.83
N CYS A 15 -10.32 22.51 -30.95
CA CYS A 15 -11.24 22.34 -29.83
C CYS A 15 -11.87 20.93 -29.80
N GLY A 16 -11.95 20.24 -30.93
CA GLY A 16 -12.63 18.95 -31.06
C GLY A 16 -11.83 17.70 -30.67
N LEU A 17 -10.49 17.80 -30.54
CA LEU A 17 -9.63 16.64 -30.25
C LEU A 17 -9.03 16.64 -28.84
N PHE A 18 -9.45 17.56 -27.97
CA PHE A 18 -8.95 17.63 -26.59
C PHE A 18 -10.00 17.30 -25.52
N PHE A 19 -11.26 17.10 -25.92
CA PHE A 19 -12.37 16.90 -25.00
C PHE A 19 -13.03 15.51 -25.12
N VAL A 20 -12.24 14.48 -25.45
CA VAL A 20 -12.56 13.09 -25.09
C VAL A 20 -11.39 12.53 -24.29
N MET A 21 -11.03 13.23 -23.21
CA MET A 21 -10.56 12.51 -22.03
C MET A 21 -11.81 12.16 -21.24
N ALA A 22 -12.54 11.17 -21.77
CA ALA A 22 -13.50 10.43 -21.00
C ALA A 22 -12.75 9.91 -19.77
N THR A 23 -12.89 10.64 -18.66
CA THR A 23 -12.58 10.16 -17.33
C THR A 23 -13.51 8.99 -17.12
N SER A 24 -13.06 7.81 -17.56
CA SER A 24 -13.59 6.54 -17.16
C SER A 24 -13.47 6.52 -15.64
N CYS A 25 -14.55 6.90 -14.96
CA CYS A 25 -14.74 6.59 -13.55
C CYS A 25 -14.91 5.07 -13.51
N GLN A 26 -13.79 4.36 -13.57
CA GLN A 26 -13.78 2.93 -13.33
C GLN A 26 -14.39 2.75 -11.96
N THR A 27 -15.60 2.22 -11.94
CA THR A 27 -16.18 1.57 -10.78
C THR A 27 -15.32 0.34 -10.56
N GLU A 28 -14.15 0.56 -9.96
CA GLU A 28 -13.34 -0.49 -9.38
C GLU A 28 -14.18 -1.06 -8.25
N ALA A 29 -14.84 -2.19 -8.53
CA ALA A 29 -15.37 -3.04 -7.48
C ALA A 29 -14.26 -3.17 -6.42
N ALA A 30 -14.56 -2.71 -5.21
CA ALA A 30 -13.65 -2.70 -4.08
C ALA A 30 -13.41 -4.14 -3.62
N SER A 31 -12.67 -4.92 -4.42
CA SER A 31 -12.11 -6.20 -4.03
C SER A 31 -11.31 -5.97 -2.76
N ILE A 32 -11.74 -6.69 -1.72
CA ILE A 32 -11.15 -6.64 -0.40
C ILE A 32 -9.78 -7.31 -0.49
N PRO A 33 -8.71 -6.72 0.08
CA PRO A 33 -7.38 -7.32 0.04
C PRO A 33 -7.38 -8.72 0.64
N VAL A 34 -6.63 -9.64 0.03
CA VAL A 34 -6.52 -11.02 0.46
C VAL A 34 -5.87 -11.08 1.85
N LYS A 35 -6.23 -12.10 2.63
CA LYS A 35 -5.62 -12.35 3.93
C LYS A 35 -4.11 -12.56 3.77
N GLN A 36 -3.33 -11.71 4.42
CA GLN A 36 -1.88 -11.70 4.29
C GLN A 36 -1.21 -12.83 5.08
N THR A 37 -0.09 -13.34 4.56
CA THR A 37 0.80 -14.26 5.28
C THR A 37 2.12 -13.58 5.56
N ILE A 38 2.57 -13.64 6.81
CA ILE A 38 3.77 -12.96 7.30
C ILE A 38 4.77 -13.94 7.92
N SER A 39 6.05 -13.72 7.66
CA SER A 39 7.19 -14.34 8.33
C SER A 39 8.04 -13.28 9.02
N MET A 40 8.66 -13.66 10.14
CA MET A 40 9.46 -12.76 10.96
C MET A 40 10.75 -13.45 11.38
N SER A 41 11.88 -12.76 11.22
CA SER A 41 13.21 -13.28 11.56
C SER A 41 14.10 -12.20 12.16
N SER A 42 14.82 -12.52 13.23
CA SER A 42 15.84 -11.64 13.81
C SER A 42 17.23 -12.22 13.55
N LYS A 43 17.96 -11.62 12.60
CA LYS A 43 19.31 -12.05 12.23
C LYS A 43 20.40 -11.30 12.99
N LYS A 44 20.15 -10.03 13.33
CA LYS A 44 21.10 -9.12 13.98
C LYS A 44 20.48 -8.51 15.24
N LYS A 45 21.33 -8.00 16.12
CA LYS A 45 20.92 -7.38 17.39
C LYS A 45 20.04 -6.16 17.15
N GLY A 46 18.98 -6.01 17.94
CA GLY A 46 18.11 -4.84 17.94
C GLY A 46 17.33 -4.59 16.64
N GLN A 47 17.23 -5.59 15.77
CA GLN A 47 16.47 -5.49 14.53
C GLN A 47 15.71 -6.78 14.19
N VAL A 48 14.64 -6.60 13.41
CA VAL A 48 13.82 -7.68 12.89
C VAL A 48 13.52 -7.46 11.42
N THR A 49 13.59 -8.53 10.64
CA THR A 49 13.21 -8.55 9.24
C THR A 49 11.87 -9.27 9.11
N LEU A 50 10.92 -8.58 8.49
CA LEU A 50 9.57 -9.02 8.23
C LEU A 50 9.42 -9.20 6.72
N ILE A 51 8.83 -10.32 6.32
CA ILE A 51 8.55 -10.62 4.92
C ILE A 51 7.10 -11.06 4.83
N TRP A 52 6.39 -10.58 3.83
CA TRP A 52 5.02 -11.00 3.54
C TRP A 52 4.84 -11.32 2.07
N LYS A 53 3.83 -12.13 1.75
CA LYS A 53 3.49 -12.45 0.36
C LYS A 53 2.95 -11.21 -0.35
N LYS A 54 3.26 -11.08 -1.63
CA LYS A 54 2.68 -10.04 -2.49
C LYS A 54 1.22 -10.37 -2.77
N ASP A 55 0.36 -9.35 -2.73
CA ASP A 55 -1.03 -9.37 -3.11
C ASP A 55 -1.27 -8.26 -4.15
N ASP A 56 -1.71 -8.63 -5.35
CA ASP A 56 -1.94 -7.69 -6.45
C ASP A 56 -3.23 -6.90 -6.29
N SER A 57 -4.13 -7.33 -5.41
CA SER A 57 -5.41 -6.68 -5.12
C SER A 57 -5.25 -5.46 -4.19
N CYS A 58 -4.08 -5.28 -3.58
CA CYS A 58 -3.81 -4.17 -2.67
C CYS A 58 -2.94 -3.09 -3.32
N THR A 59 -3.06 -1.85 -2.82
CA THR A 59 -2.22 -0.71 -3.22
C THR A 59 -1.04 -0.51 -2.25
N GLY A 60 -1.07 -1.18 -1.10
CA GLY A 60 0.01 -1.15 -0.12
C GLY A 60 -0.27 -2.06 1.07
N TYR A 61 0.63 -2.01 2.04
CA TYR A 61 0.56 -2.83 3.24
C TYR A 61 0.67 -1.98 4.49
N GLN A 62 -0.04 -2.37 5.54
CA GLN A 62 0.12 -1.80 6.87
C GLN A 62 0.64 -2.87 7.83
N LEU A 63 1.81 -2.60 8.39
CA LEU A 63 2.47 -3.40 9.40
C LEU A 63 2.19 -2.80 10.77
N LEU A 64 1.67 -3.62 11.68
CA LEU A 64 1.56 -3.32 13.10
C LEU A 64 2.54 -4.20 13.86
N MET A 65 3.30 -3.59 14.76
CA MET A 65 4.23 -4.28 15.63
C MET A 65 4.11 -3.75 17.06
N SER A 66 4.09 -4.64 18.05
CA SER A 66 3.99 -4.27 19.46
C SER A 66 4.84 -5.20 20.32
N SER A 67 5.22 -4.73 21.51
CA SER A 67 5.76 -5.59 22.57
C SER A 67 4.67 -6.47 23.20
N ASP A 68 3.41 -6.06 23.10
CA ASP A 68 2.27 -6.75 23.68
C ASP A 68 1.57 -7.64 22.66
N LYS A 69 1.23 -8.87 23.07
CA LYS A 69 0.49 -9.82 22.23
C LYS A 69 -0.86 -9.27 21.74
N ASN A 70 -1.50 -8.42 22.55
CA ASN A 70 -2.83 -7.87 22.28
C ASN A 70 -2.79 -6.50 21.58
N PHE A 71 -1.60 -5.97 21.24
CA PHE A 71 -1.43 -4.68 20.57
C PHE A 71 -2.09 -3.49 21.30
N LYS A 72 -2.28 -3.59 22.63
CA LYS A 72 -2.94 -2.54 23.44
C LYS A 72 -2.02 -1.36 23.75
N LYS A 73 -0.71 -1.61 23.97
CA LYS A 73 0.28 -0.56 24.22
C LYS A 73 1.49 -0.73 23.29
N ASN A 74 2.28 0.33 23.15
CA ASN A 74 3.53 0.35 22.38
C ASN A 74 3.41 -0.17 20.93
N THR A 75 2.26 0.05 20.30
CA THR A 75 2.01 -0.39 18.92
C THR A 75 2.62 0.60 17.93
N ARG A 76 3.67 0.16 17.25
CA ARG A 76 4.26 0.86 16.11
C ARG A 76 3.52 0.45 14.84
N THR A 77 3.03 1.42 14.10
CA THR A 77 2.39 1.20 12.79
C THR A 77 3.27 1.78 11.69
N ARG A 78 3.49 1.01 10.62
CA ARG A 78 4.17 1.46 9.41
C ARG A 78 3.35 1.09 8.19
N THR A 79 3.32 1.97 7.21
CA THR A 79 2.65 1.73 5.93
C THR A 79 3.70 1.66 4.83
N PHE A 80 3.52 0.74 3.90
CA PHE A 80 4.41 0.50 2.78
C PHE A 80 3.62 0.51 1.46
N GLY A 81 4.28 0.86 0.36
CA GLY A 81 3.69 0.78 -0.98
C GLY A 81 3.54 -0.66 -1.48
N LYS A 82 2.78 -0.86 -2.56
CA LYS A 82 2.47 -2.17 -3.17
C LYS A 82 3.71 -3.02 -3.50
N SER A 83 4.81 -2.40 -3.92
CA SER A 83 6.04 -3.10 -4.32
C SER A 83 6.86 -3.63 -3.13
N VAL A 84 6.58 -3.15 -1.92
CA VAL A 84 7.36 -3.51 -0.73
C VAL A 84 6.77 -4.74 -0.07
N THR A 85 7.51 -5.84 -0.11
CA THR A 85 7.15 -7.14 0.51
C THR A 85 8.06 -7.53 1.67
N LYS A 86 9.10 -6.71 1.92
CA LYS A 86 10.11 -6.93 2.94
C LYS A 86 10.40 -5.62 3.66
N ALA A 87 10.41 -5.66 4.99
CA ALA A 87 10.80 -4.54 5.82
C ALA A 87 11.74 -4.96 6.93
N THR A 88 12.73 -4.12 7.22
CA THR A 88 13.57 -4.26 8.39
C THR A 88 13.21 -3.16 9.38
N VAL A 89 12.89 -3.55 10.60
CA VAL A 89 12.64 -2.62 11.71
C VAL A 89 13.83 -2.67 12.64
N THR A 90 14.49 -1.53 12.81
CA THR A 90 15.65 -1.31 13.69
C THR A 90 15.22 -0.54 14.94
N GLY A 91 16.13 -0.39 15.91
CA GLY A 91 15.86 0.33 17.15
C GLY A 91 14.91 -0.43 18.08
N LEU A 92 15.06 -1.75 18.13
CA LEU A 92 14.38 -2.63 19.06
C LEU A 92 15.33 -3.07 20.17
N GLN A 93 14.77 -3.38 21.33
CA GLN A 93 15.57 -3.88 22.45
C GLN A 93 15.90 -5.37 22.20
N SER A 94 17.18 -5.72 22.31
CA SER A 94 17.64 -7.11 22.26
C SER A 94 17.02 -7.96 23.36
N ASN A 95 16.93 -9.27 23.12
CA ASN A 95 16.33 -10.27 24.01
C ASN A 95 14.84 -10.07 24.36
N LYS A 96 14.16 -9.07 23.79
CA LYS A 96 12.70 -8.91 23.94
C LYS A 96 11.92 -9.62 22.84
N THR A 97 10.73 -10.08 23.19
CA THR A 97 9.78 -10.67 22.24
C THR A 97 8.89 -9.57 21.69
N TYR A 98 8.77 -9.52 20.37
CA TYR A 98 7.85 -8.62 19.68
C TYR A 98 6.83 -9.42 18.87
N TYR A 99 5.66 -8.82 18.70
CA TYR A 99 4.53 -9.35 17.96
C TYR A 99 4.28 -8.48 16.74
N ALA A 100 4.05 -9.09 15.59
CA ALA A 100 3.76 -8.38 14.35
C ALA A 100 2.58 -9.00 13.61
N LYS A 101 1.81 -8.13 12.95
CA LYS A 101 0.75 -8.49 12.01
C LYS A 101 0.74 -7.51 10.84
N VAL A 102 0.38 -7.99 9.66
CA VAL A 102 0.27 -7.19 8.44
C VAL A 102 -1.15 -7.29 7.90
N ARG A 103 -1.65 -6.20 7.34
CA ARG A 103 -2.87 -6.19 6.51
C ARG A 103 -2.59 -5.50 5.19
N GLY A 104 -3.28 -5.93 4.14
CA GLY A 104 -3.34 -5.19 2.88
C GLY A 104 -4.22 -3.95 3.02
N VAL A 105 -3.83 -2.87 2.35
CA VAL A 105 -4.61 -1.64 2.21
C VAL A 105 -4.82 -1.41 0.73
N ARG A 106 -6.05 -1.10 0.36
CA ARG A 106 -6.41 -0.68 -1.00
C ARG A 106 -6.90 0.76 -0.94
N THR A 107 -6.31 1.63 -1.74
CA THR A 107 -6.74 3.02 -1.92
C THR A 107 -7.40 3.11 -3.29
N SER A 108 -8.69 3.41 -3.33
CA SER A 108 -9.40 3.66 -4.59
C SER A 108 -8.92 4.95 -5.25
N SER A 109 -9.19 5.14 -6.54
CA SER A 109 -8.85 6.37 -7.28
C SER A 109 -9.43 7.64 -6.66
N SER A 110 -10.52 7.53 -5.89
CA SER A 110 -11.11 8.63 -5.12
C SER A 110 -10.45 8.87 -3.74
N GLY A 111 -9.33 8.22 -3.43
CA GLY A 111 -8.62 8.33 -2.15
C GLY A 111 -9.19 7.52 -0.98
N LYS A 112 -10.31 6.81 -1.16
CA LYS A 112 -10.94 5.99 -0.10
C LYS A 112 -10.08 4.76 0.20
N LYS A 113 -9.81 4.50 1.49
CA LYS A 113 -9.01 3.35 1.96
C LYS A 113 -9.90 2.20 2.41
N THR A 114 -9.73 1.05 1.78
CA THR A 114 -10.32 -0.23 2.18
C THR A 114 -9.25 -1.10 2.81
N TYR A 115 -9.57 -1.72 3.94
CA TYR A 115 -8.64 -2.56 4.68
C TYR A 115 -8.99 -4.04 4.53
N GLY A 116 -7.97 -4.86 4.26
CA GLY A 116 -8.12 -6.32 4.28
C GLY A 116 -8.09 -6.90 5.68
N LYS A 117 -8.34 -8.21 5.77
CA LYS A 117 -8.18 -8.96 7.02
C LYS A 117 -6.70 -8.98 7.45
N TYR A 118 -6.47 -8.90 8.76
CA TYR A 118 -5.12 -9.06 9.31
C TYR A 118 -4.57 -10.46 9.08
N SER A 119 -3.25 -10.56 8.93
CA SER A 119 -2.51 -11.81 9.01
C SER A 119 -2.61 -12.42 10.41
N ALA A 120 -2.24 -13.70 10.51
CA ALA A 120 -1.95 -14.28 11.82
C ALA A 120 -0.87 -13.46 12.53
N VAL A 121 -0.99 -13.34 13.85
CA VAL A 121 0.02 -12.68 14.68
C VAL A 121 1.24 -13.58 14.75
N LYS A 122 2.41 -13.06 14.36
CA LYS A 122 3.68 -13.75 14.52
C LYS A 122 4.49 -13.11 15.64
N LYS A 123 5.24 -13.95 16.35
CA LYS A 123 6.15 -13.54 17.43
C LYS A 123 7.58 -13.94 17.10
N CYS A 124 8.54 -13.13 17.52
CA CYS A 124 9.97 -13.38 17.34
C CYS A 124 10.72 -12.72 18.49
N LYS A 125 11.69 -13.44 19.05
CA LYS A 125 12.63 -12.90 20.03
C LYS A 125 13.78 -12.24 19.29
N ILE A 126 14.08 -11.00 19.64
CA ILE A 126 15.17 -10.24 19.03
C ILE A 126 16.50 -10.70 19.62
N LYS A 127 17.51 -10.86 18.77
CA LYS A 127 18.87 -11.19 19.19
C LYS A 127 19.57 -10.03 19.90
#